data_AF-A0A735X1Q8-F1
#
_entry.id   AF-A0A735X1Q8-F1
#
_cell.length_a   1.000
_cell.length_b   1.000
_cell.length_c   1.000
_cell.angle_alpha   90.00
_cell.angle_beta   90.00
_cell.angle_gamma   90.00
#
_symmetry.space_group_name_H-M   'P 1'
#
loop_
_entity.id
_entity.type
_entity.pdbx_description
1 polymer ?
#
loop_
_entity_poly.entity_id
_entity_poly.type
_entity_poly.pdbx_seq_one_letter_code
_entity_poly.pdbx_strand_id
1 'polypeptide(L)'
;MDIHGKLKGWMSITQEDGAILDYLNAELIKSQSLSLNNESNRLFLYKTILQAHLKYIQVINLLTRGDFYEAWVELERIEIDLIHIKENNEYLPEINLYGVNFLARMVCNWQALFPYKLFGSSREIIKEVKCSVCNTTRGFINDCGHVKNKLYNGVLCFDEVTDFELISYDVVSNPVNKYSVFFSSDGDNYNYSTLINVVKYIQSPHQIFNISTWKYKAKEHDGVLSPENICPCGDSFKKYADCCLSRNGIYYKQIDIWFPLPLDIEPI
;
A
#
# COMPACT_ATOMS: atom_id res chain seq x y z
N MET A 1 -3.65 26.64 13.48
CA MET A 1 -4.66 25.77 12.83
C MET A 1 -4.79 24.50 13.67
N ASP A 2 -6.00 24.02 13.95
CA ASP A 2 -6.21 22.83 14.77
C ASP A 2 -6.05 21.54 13.93
N ILE A 3 -4.79 21.13 13.73
CA ILE A 3 -4.44 19.89 13.00
C ILE A 3 -5.03 18.67 13.69
N HIS A 4 -5.01 18.68 15.02
CA HIS A 4 -5.46 17.55 15.82
C HIS A 4 -6.96 17.30 15.64
N GLY A 5 -7.77 18.36 15.73
CA GLY A 5 -9.19 18.32 15.42
C GLY A 5 -9.46 17.86 13.99
N LYS A 6 -8.68 18.35 13.01
CA LYS A 6 -8.84 17.93 11.60
C LYS A 6 -8.57 16.45 11.40
N LEU A 7 -7.51 15.90 11.99
CA LEU A 7 -7.19 14.47 11.91
C LEU A 7 -8.21 13.60 12.66
N LYS A 8 -8.78 14.07 13.77
CA LYS A 8 -9.90 13.38 14.43
C LYS A 8 -11.16 13.34 13.55
N GLY A 9 -11.39 14.43 12.81
CA GLY A 9 -12.46 14.53 11.81
C GLY A 9 -12.07 13.98 10.43
N TRP A 10 -11.23 12.95 10.34
CA TRP A 10 -10.64 12.46 9.09
C TRP A 10 -11.65 12.15 7.97
N MET A 11 -12.89 11.77 8.30
CA MET A 11 -13.95 11.54 7.30
C MET A 11 -14.35 12.81 6.53
N SER A 12 -14.02 13.99 7.05
CA SER A 12 -14.25 15.30 6.43
C SER A 12 -13.04 15.81 5.64
N ILE A 13 -11.96 15.03 5.55
CA ILE A 13 -10.81 15.40 4.72
C ILE A 13 -11.23 15.38 3.25
N THR A 14 -10.87 16.43 2.52
CA THR A 14 -11.08 16.56 1.08
C THR A 14 -9.76 16.92 0.40
N GLN A 15 -9.72 16.92 -0.94
CA GLN A 15 -8.52 17.32 -1.69
C GLN A 15 -8.08 18.77 -1.39
N GLU A 16 -9.00 19.65 -0.99
CA GLU A 16 -8.71 21.05 -0.66
C GLU A 16 -7.83 21.19 0.59
N ASP A 17 -7.85 20.19 1.48
CA ASP A 17 -7.00 20.14 2.66
C ASP A 17 -5.52 19.92 2.32
N GLY A 18 -5.16 19.74 1.04
CA GLY A 18 -3.77 19.68 0.59
C GLY A 18 -2.93 20.88 1.05
N ALA A 19 -3.52 22.08 1.13
CA ALA A 19 -2.82 23.28 1.62
C ALA A 19 -2.35 23.17 3.09
N ILE A 20 -2.97 22.29 3.89
CA ILE A 20 -2.56 22.02 5.27
C ILE A 20 -1.17 21.35 5.31
N LEU A 21 -0.79 20.62 4.25
CA LEU A 21 0.54 20.00 4.17
C LEU A 21 1.65 21.04 4.15
N ASP A 22 1.45 22.17 3.47
CA ASP A 22 2.43 23.25 3.42
C ASP A 22 2.63 23.89 4.80
N TYR A 23 1.53 24.09 5.53
CA TYR A 23 1.57 24.54 6.92
C TYR A 23 2.33 23.55 7.82
N LEU A 24 2.01 22.25 7.73
CA LEU A 24 2.69 21.21 8.50
C LEU A 24 4.18 21.12 8.17
N ASN A 25 4.56 21.28 6.90
CA ASN A 25 5.95 21.33 6.48
C ASN A 25 6.68 22.55 7.07
N ALA A 26 6.05 23.73 7.06
CA ALA A 26 6.65 24.94 7.63
C ALA A 26 6.86 24.80 9.15
N GLU A 27 5.87 24.31 9.89
CA GLU A 27 6.00 24.06 11.34
C GLU A 27 7.02 22.96 11.64
N LEU A 28 7.09 21.91 10.80
CA LEU A 28 8.10 20.86 10.93
C LEU A 28 9.51 21.45 10.81
N ILE A 29 9.80 22.22 9.75
CA ILE A 29 11.11 22.85 9.54
C ILE A 29 11.47 23.78 10.72
N LYS A 30 10.50 24.56 11.19
CA LYS A 30 10.68 25.44 12.35
C LYS A 30 11.03 24.63 13.60
N SER A 31 10.26 23.58 13.90
CA SER A 31 10.50 22.69 15.04
C SER A 31 11.86 21.99 14.97
N GLN A 32 12.27 21.58 13.77
CA GLN A 32 13.57 20.96 13.50
C GLN A 32 14.74 21.89 13.79
N SER A 33 14.66 23.16 13.34
CA SER A 33 15.70 24.17 13.59
C SER A 33 15.86 24.49 15.09
N LEU A 34 14.80 24.32 15.87
CA LEU A 34 14.81 24.45 17.32
C LEU A 34 15.19 23.16 18.06
N SER A 35 15.50 22.08 17.32
CA SER A 35 15.84 20.75 17.86
C SER A 35 14.77 20.18 18.81
N LEU A 36 13.50 20.50 18.56
CA LEU A 36 12.38 19.99 19.35
C LEU A 36 11.99 18.59 18.85
N ASN A 37 12.80 17.59 19.22
CA ASN A 37 12.74 16.24 18.65
C ASN A 37 11.33 15.62 18.67
N ASN A 38 10.70 15.53 19.85
CA ASN A 38 9.36 14.94 19.98
C ASN A 38 8.30 15.70 19.18
N GLU A 39 8.40 17.02 19.11
CA GLU A 39 7.46 17.84 18.34
C GLU A 39 7.65 17.64 16.85
N SER A 40 8.89 17.63 16.38
CA SER A 40 9.24 17.39 14.98
C SER A 40 8.79 16.00 14.53
N ASN A 41 9.01 14.97 15.37
CA ASN A 41 8.54 13.61 15.09
C ASN A 41 7.00 13.55 15.01
N ARG A 42 6.30 14.24 15.91
CA ARG A 42 4.83 14.30 15.88
C ARG A 42 4.31 15.05 14.65
N LEU A 43 4.91 16.18 14.29
CA LEU A 43 4.54 16.96 13.10
C LEU A 43 4.78 16.17 11.81
N PHE A 44 5.90 15.44 11.73
CA PHE A 44 6.15 14.50 10.62
C PHE A 44 5.00 13.50 10.50
N LEU A 45 4.58 12.88 11.60
CA LEU A 45 3.51 11.88 11.58
C LEU A 45 2.13 12.47 11.25
N TYR A 46 1.79 13.65 11.77
CA TYR A 46 0.57 14.35 11.37
C TYR A 46 0.54 14.63 9.87
N LYS A 47 1.67 15.07 9.32
CA LYS A 47 1.82 15.25 7.87
C LYS A 47 1.62 13.92 7.14
N THR A 48 2.30 12.86 7.54
CA THR A 48 2.19 11.55 6.89
C THR A 48 0.77 11.00 6.94
N ILE A 49 0.05 11.15 8.06
CA ILE A 49 -1.36 10.71 8.17
C ILE A 49 -2.25 11.52 7.22
N LEU A 50 -2.11 12.86 7.19
CA LEU A 50 -2.90 13.68 6.29
C LEU A 50 -2.60 13.35 4.82
N GLN A 51 -1.32 13.16 4.48
CA GLN A 51 -0.92 12.71 3.13
C GLN A 51 -1.55 11.38 2.77
N ALA A 52 -1.59 10.41 3.68
CA ALA A 52 -2.19 9.11 3.44
C ALA A 52 -3.70 9.22 3.15
N HIS A 53 -4.45 10.07 3.86
CA HIS A 53 -5.86 10.34 3.56
C HIS A 53 -6.07 11.03 2.21
N LEU A 54 -5.25 12.04 1.88
CA LEU A 54 -5.32 12.73 0.60
C LEU A 54 -4.99 11.81 -0.58
N LYS A 55 -3.96 10.97 -0.45
CA LYS A 55 -3.63 9.92 -1.42
C LYS A 55 -4.77 8.93 -1.55
N TYR A 56 -5.41 8.53 -0.44
CA TYR A 56 -6.53 7.61 -0.49
C TYR A 56 -7.74 8.20 -1.25
N ILE A 57 -8.06 9.48 -1.05
CA ILE A 57 -9.08 10.16 -1.85
C ILE A 57 -8.65 10.20 -3.33
N GLN A 58 -7.37 10.43 -3.60
CA GLN A 58 -6.83 10.41 -4.96
C GLN A 58 -6.94 9.02 -5.61
N VAL A 59 -6.75 7.93 -4.86
CA VAL A 59 -6.98 6.57 -5.34
C VAL A 59 -8.42 6.41 -5.83
N ILE A 60 -9.41 6.89 -5.07
CA ILE A 60 -10.83 6.79 -5.47
C ILE A 60 -11.10 7.58 -6.76
N ASN A 61 -10.49 8.76 -6.91
CA ASN A 61 -10.58 9.54 -8.15
C ASN A 61 -9.96 8.80 -9.34
N LEU A 62 -8.76 8.24 -9.17
CA LEU A 62 -8.05 7.48 -10.20
C LEU A 62 -8.85 6.24 -10.63
N LEU A 63 -9.36 5.47 -9.67
CA LEU A 63 -10.21 4.31 -9.93
C LEU A 63 -11.50 4.68 -10.69
N THR A 64 -12.09 5.84 -10.38
CA THR A 64 -13.30 6.34 -11.06
C THR A 64 -13.02 6.73 -12.51
N ARG A 65 -11.83 7.25 -12.81
CA ARG A 65 -11.41 7.61 -14.17
C ARG A 65 -10.87 6.43 -14.99
N GLY A 66 -10.57 5.31 -14.34
CA GLY A 66 -9.95 4.14 -14.96
C GLY A 66 -8.43 4.18 -15.01
N ASP A 67 -7.79 5.08 -14.25
CA ASP A 67 -6.33 5.19 -14.10
C ASP A 67 -5.84 4.14 -13.09
N PHE A 68 -5.98 2.85 -13.43
CA PHE A 68 -5.85 1.75 -12.47
C PHE A 68 -4.41 1.57 -11.98
N TYR A 69 -3.42 1.70 -12.85
CA TYR A 69 -2.03 1.53 -12.45
C TYR A 69 -1.58 2.63 -11.50
N GLU A 70 -1.95 3.88 -11.79
CA GLU A 70 -1.67 5.03 -10.93
C GLU A 70 -2.34 4.85 -9.56
N ALA A 71 -3.59 4.35 -9.54
CA ALA A 71 -4.28 4.03 -8.28
C ALA A 71 -3.53 2.95 -7.49
N TRP A 72 -3.00 1.93 -8.15
CA TRP A 72 -2.20 0.88 -7.51
C TRP A 72 -0.90 1.42 -6.91
N VAL A 73 -0.20 2.29 -7.63
CA VAL A 73 1.01 2.95 -7.12
C VAL A 73 0.69 3.76 -5.87
N GLU A 74 -0.38 4.56 -5.88
CA GLU A 74 -0.78 5.34 -4.70
C GLU A 74 -1.18 4.46 -3.51
N LEU A 75 -1.86 3.33 -3.74
CA LEU A 75 -2.17 2.35 -2.69
C LEU A 75 -0.90 1.82 -2.01
N GLU A 76 0.15 1.49 -2.77
CA GLU A 76 1.44 1.09 -2.20
C GLU A 76 2.10 2.24 -1.43
N ARG A 77 2.02 3.49 -1.93
CA ARG A 77 2.56 4.65 -1.20
C ARG A 77 1.87 4.84 0.15
N ILE A 78 0.56 4.63 0.22
CA ILE A 78 -0.18 4.67 1.49
C ILE A 78 0.26 3.53 2.41
N GLU A 79 0.47 2.32 1.88
CA GLU A 79 0.99 1.19 2.67
C GLU A 79 2.35 1.49 3.31
N ILE A 80 3.25 2.11 2.56
CA ILE A 80 4.56 2.57 3.08
C ILE A 80 4.37 3.63 4.18
N ASP A 81 3.51 4.62 3.97
CA ASP A 81 3.19 5.63 4.98
C ASP A 81 2.64 5.01 6.27
N LEU A 82 1.76 4.01 6.15
CA LEU A 82 1.19 3.28 7.28
C LEU A 82 2.25 2.49 8.07
N ILE A 83 3.26 1.92 7.40
CA ILE A 83 4.41 1.30 8.06
C ILE A 83 5.16 2.33 8.89
N HIS A 84 5.49 3.49 8.30
CA HIS A 84 6.20 4.56 9.03
C HIS A 84 5.41 5.07 10.24
N ILE A 85 4.09 5.22 10.10
CA ILE A 85 3.20 5.61 11.20
C ILE A 85 3.21 4.56 12.31
N LYS A 86 3.08 3.27 11.95
CA LYS A 86 3.05 2.16 12.91
C LYS A 86 4.37 2.06 13.68
N GLU A 87 5.50 2.17 12.99
CA GLU A 87 6.83 2.07 13.59
C GLU A 87 7.16 3.26 14.51
N ASN A 88 6.40 4.36 14.48
CA ASN A 88 6.68 5.57 15.26
C ASN A 88 5.45 6.05 16.06
N ASN A 89 4.52 5.15 16.39
CA ASN A 89 3.27 5.51 17.05
C ASN A 89 3.42 6.05 18.48
N GLU A 90 4.60 5.91 19.09
CA GLU A 90 4.92 6.44 20.42
C GLU A 90 4.76 7.97 20.51
N TYR A 91 4.84 8.67 19.37
CA TYR A 91 4.64 10.12 19.29
C TYR A 91 3.16 10.51 19.07
N LEU A 92 2.24 9.54 19.00
CA LEU A 92 0.82 9.71 18.70
C LEU A 92 -0.08 8.98 19.72
N PRO A 93 -0.32 9.55 20.91
CA PRO A 93 -1.16 8.91 21.93
C PRO A 93 -2.60 8.63 21.49
N GLU A 94 -3.11 9.36 20.49
CA GLU A 94 -4.49 9.24 20.00
C GLU A 94 -4.59 8.68 18.57
N ILE A 95 -3.59 7.90 18.12
CA ILE A 95 -3.49 7.36 16.75
C ILE A 95 -4.77 6.67 16.23
N ASN A 96 -5.48 5.97 17.10
CA ASN A 96 -6.72 5.25 16.75
C ASN A 96 -7.86 6.18 16.31
N LEU A 97 -7.78 7.47 16.66
CA LEU A 97 -8.79 8.48 16.29
C LEU A 97 -8.55 9.11 14.92
N TYR A 98 -7.40 8.85 14.29
CA TYR A 98 -7.00 9.50 13.04
C TYR A 98 -7.31 8.70 11.77
N GLY A 99 -8.14 7.64 11.87
CA GLY A 99 -8.55 6.85 10.70
C GLY A 99 -7.45 5.95 10.11
N VAL A 100 -6.34 5.72 10.82
CA VAL A 100 -5.23 4.86 10.35
C VAL A 100 -5.69 3.42 10.10
N ASN A 101 -6.52 2.87 10.99
CA ASN A 101 -7.09 1.52 10.83
C ASN A 101 -8.06 1.43 9.64
N PHE A 102 -8.79 2.52 9.35
CA PHE A 102 -9.62 2.62 8.17
C PHE A 102 -8.75 2.54 6.92
N LEU A 103 -7.70 3.37 6.81
CA LEU A 103 -6.78 3.36 5.68
C LEU A 103 -6.15 1.97 5.48
N ALA A 104 -5.62 1.36 6.54
CA ALA A 104 -4.99 0.04 6.46
C ALA A 104 -5.94 -1.04 5.91
N ARG A 105 -7.19 -1.05 6.39
CA ARG A 105 -8.22 -1.97 5.91
C ARG A 105 -8.59 -1.70 4.46
N MET A 106 -8.83 -0.44 4.11
CA MET A 106 -9.29 -0.09 2.76
C MET A 106 -8.21 -0.28 1.72
N VAL A 107 -6.94 0.03 2.02
CA VAL A 107 -5.81 -0.24 1.14
C VAL A 107 -5.70 -1.73 0.86
N CYS A 108 -5.75 -2.57 1.90
CA CYS A 108 -5.72 -4.03 1.76
C CYS A 108 -6.88 -4.54 0.89
N ASN A 109 -8.10 -4.02 1.13
CA ASN A 109 -9.27 -4.41 0.37
C ASN A 109 -9.14 -4.00 -1.11
N TRP A 110 -8.77 -2.76 -1.40
CA TRP A 110 -8.57 -2.32 -2.78
C TRP A 110 -7.49 -3.14 -3.49
N GLN A 111 -6.32 -3.31 -2.87
CA GLN A 111 -5.23 -4.11 -3.45
C GLN A 111 -5.66 -5.56 -3.74
N ALA A 112 -6.53 -6.17 -2.92
CA ALA A 112 -7.01 -7.53 -3.14
C ALA A 112 -7.89 -7.69 -4.39
N LEU A 113 -8.49 -6.58 -4.88
CA LEU A 113 -9.31 -6.57 -6.10
C LEU A 113 -8.47 -6.41 -7.38
N PHE A 114 -7.21 -6.00 -7.27
CA PHE A 114 -6.35 -5.82 -8.42
C PHE A 114 -5.98 -7.16 -9.08
N PRO A 115 -5.95 -7.20 -10.42
CA PRO A 115 -5.63 -8.41 -11.18
C PRO A 115 -4.13 -8.73 -11.21
N TYR A 116 -3.26 -7.88 -10.66
CA TYR A 116 -1.82 -8.08 -10.66
C TYR A 116 -1.42 -9.31 -9.82
N LYS A 117 -0.58 -10.16 -10.42
CA LYS A 117 -0.08 -11.42 -9.82
C LYS A 117 1.41 -11.67 -10.04
N LEU A 118 2.03 -10.96 -10.98
CA LEU A 118 3.44 -11.03 -11.30
C LEU A 118 4.03 -9.63 -11.24
N PHE A 119 5.20 -9.56 -10.64
CA PHE A 119 5.90 -8.31 -10.40
C PHE A 119 7.38 -8.50 -10.63
N GLY A 120 8.04 -7.41 -11.01
CA GLY A 120 9.48 -7.32 -11.03
C GLY A 120 10.04 -7.17 -9.64
N SER A 121 11.11 -7.90 -9.34
CA SER A 121 11.92 -7.69 -8.16
C SER A 121 13.38 -7.72 -8.56
N SER A 122 14.09 -6.65 -8.27
CA SER A 122 15.53 -6.62 -8.42
C SER A 122 16.21 -7.44 -7.32
N ARG A 123 17.38 -7.95 -7.67
CA ARG A 123 18.32 -8.61 -6.75
C ARG A 123 19.65 -7.90 -6.86
N GLU A 124 20.05 -7.24 -5.80
CA GLU A 124 21.28 -6.44 -5.75
C GLU A 124 22.23 -6.92 -4.65
N ILE A 125 23.53 -6.71 -4.88
CA ILE A 125 24.54 -6.71 -3.83
C ILE A 125 24.72 -5.26 -3.39
N ILE A 126 24.32 -4.97 -2.16
CA ILE A 126 24.52 -3.64 -1.56
C ILE A 126 25.97 -3.55 -1.06
N LYS A 127 26.75 -2.64 -1.66
CA LYS A 127 28.17 -2.45 -1.34
C LYS A 127 28.39 -1.36 -0.29
N GLU A 128 27.62 -0.28 -0.39
CA GLU A 128 27.66 0.84 0.56
C GLU A 128 26.26 1.39 0.82
N VAL A 129 25.98 1.69 2.10
CA VAL A 129 24.80 2.46 2.50
C VAL A 129 25.16 3.56 3.49
N LYS A 130 24.42 4.66 3.44
CA LYS A 130 24.50 5.76 4.40
C LYS A 130 23.19 5.89 5.17
N CYS A 131 23.30 6.29 6.43
CA CYS A 131 22.13 6.63 7.23
C CYS A 131 21.56 7.97 6.78
N SER A 132 20.28 8.01 6.39
CA SER A 132 19.60 9.24 5.91
C SER A 132 19.54 10.40 6.92
N VAL A 133 19.77 10.13 8.22
CA VAL A 133 19.70 11.15 9.29
C VAL A 133 21.05 11.84 9.49
N CYS A 134 22.15 11.11 9.38
CA CYS A 134 23.48 11.61 9.76
C CYS A 134 24.55 11.41 8.68
N ASN A 135 24.20 10.82 7.54
CA ASN A 135 25.06 10.51 6.39
C ASN A 135 26.29 9.65 6.72
N THR A 136 26.34 9.05 7.91
CA THR A 136 27.40 8.12 8.29
C THR A 136 27.22 6.83 7.49
N THR A 137 28.31 6.38 6.86
CA THR A 137 28.36 5.07 6.20
C THR A 137 28.13 3.98 7.24
N ARG A 138 27.09 3.16 7.03
CA ARG A 138 26.83 2.03 7.92
C ARG A 138 27.78 0.90 7.57
N GLY A 139 28.38 0.31 8.59
CA GLY A 139 29.19 -0.89 8.45
C GLY A 139 29.11 -1.72 9.72
N PHE A 140 29.72 -2.90 9.70
CA PHE A 140 29.75 -3.78 10.88
C PHE A 140 30.41 -3.10 12.10
N ILE A 141 31.41 -2.26 11.87
CA ILE A 141 32.17 -1.56 12.92
C ILE A 141 31.57 -0.18 13.22
N ASN A 142 30.98 0.47 12.22
CA ASN A 142 30.46 1.83 12.32
C ASN A 142 28.94 1.81 12.36
N ASP A 143 28.37 1.90 13.56
CA ASP A 143 26.94 2.13 13.77
C ASP A 143 26.71 3.54 14.33
N CYS A 144 25.93 4.34 13.62
CA CYS A 144 25.52 5.67 14.06
C CYS A 144 24.46 5.64 15.17
N GLY A 145 23.97 4.45 15.55
CA GLY A 145 22.95 4.25 16.59
C GLY A 145 21.52 4.60 16.14
N HIS A 146 21.34 5.13 14.93
CA HIS A 146 20.03 5.38 14.35
C HIS A 146 19.41 4.08 13.83
N VAL A 147 18.22 3.76 14.32
CA VAL A 147 17.44 2.58 13.97
C VAL A 147 16.64 2.84 12.71
N LYS A 148 16.71 1.93 11.74
CA LYS A 148 15.93 1.99 10.51
C LYS A 148 14.43 2.08 10.80
N ASN A 149 13.71 2.88 10.02
CA ASN A 149 12.30 3.22 10.16
C ASN A 149 11.93 4.01 11.43
N LYS A 150 12.89 4.50 12.22
CA LYS A 150 12.62 5.40 13.36
C LYS A 150 12.84 6.87 13.00
N LEU A 151 12.08 7.74 13.67
CA LEU A 151 12.15 9.19 13.51
C LEU A 151 13.14 9.85 14.45
N TYR A 152 13.94 10.75 13.89
CA TYR A 152 14.91 11.56 14.62
C TYR A 152 14.76 13.01 14.21
N ASN A 153 14.21 13.84 15.12
CA ASN A 153 13.94 15.25 14.86
C ASN A 153 13.18 15.47 13.53
N GLY A 154 12.08 14.75 13.34
CA GLY A 154 11.24 14.84 12.14
C GLY A 154 11.84 14.24 10.86
N VAL A 155 12.97 13.53 10.96
CA VAL A 155 13.61 12.85 9.82
C VAL A 155 13.51 11.35 10.01
N LEU A 156 12.97 10.65 9.01
CA LEU A 156 12.89 9.20 9.02
C LEU A 156 14.25 8.60 8.68
N CYS A 157 14.72 7.68 9.52
CA CYS A 157 15.94 6.94 9.27
C CYS A 157 15.71 5.79 8.28
N PHE A 158 16.44 5.80 7.17
CA PHE A 158 16.50 4.70 6.22
C PHE A 158 17.94 4.57 5.69
N ASP A 159 18.17 3.47 4.96
CA ASP A 159 19.46 3.22 4.32
C ASP A 159 19.42 3.82 2.92
N GLU A 160 20.22 4.86 2.70
CA GLU A 160 20.49 5.40 1.38
C GLU A 160 21.59 4.56 0.73
N VAL A 161 21.24 3.76 -0.27
CA VAL A 161 22.19 2.95 -1.03
C VAL A 161 22.99 3.85 -1.95
N THR A 162 24.30 3.96 -1.71
CA THR A 162 25.22 4.80 -2.49
C THR A 162 26.07 4.02 -3.48
N ASP A 163 26.27 2.72 -3.23
CA ASP A 163 26.94 1.80 -4.15
C ASP A 163 26.27 0.42 -4.10
N PHE A 164 25.93 -0.11 -5.27
CA PHE A 164 25.33 -1.42 -5.42
C PHE A 164 25.66 -2.05 -6.77
N GLU A 165 25.51 -3.36 -6.84
CA GLU A 165 25.62 -4.14 -8.07
C GLU A 165 24.33 -4.91 -8.32
N LEU A 166 23.71 -4.67 -9.47
CA LEU A 166 22.52 -5.41 -9.90
C LEU A 166 22.94 -6.80 -10.39
N ILE A 167 22.41 -7.85 -9.76
CA ILE A 167 22.63 -9.25 -10.17
C ILE A 167 21.58 -9.66 -11.19
N SER A 168 20.30 -9.53 -10.83
CA SER A 168 19.19 -9.98 -11.67
C SER A 168 17.94 -9.15 -11.43
N TYR A 169 17.01 -9.26 -12.36
CA TYR A 169 15.65 -8.78 -12.21
C TYR A 169 14.72 -9.98 -12.37
N ASP A 170 14.16 -10.43 -11.25
CA ASP A 170 13.39 -11.66 -11.16
C ASP A 170 11.89 -11.36 -11.28
N VAL A 171 11.14 -12.32 -11.84
CA VAL A 171 9.68 -12.29 -11.85
C VAL A 171 9.16 -13.01 -10.61
N VAL A 172 8.42 -12.31 -9.76
CA VAL A 172 7.94 -12.83 -8.48
C VAL A 172 6.44 -12.61 -8.30
N SER A 173 5.81 -13.44 -7.47
CA SER A 173 4.40 -13.27 -7.09
C SER A 173 4.18 -12.45 -5.81
N ASN A 174 5.26 -12.14 -5.08
CA ASN A 174 5.23 -11.39 -3.84
C ASN A 174 6.44 -10.43 -3.78
N PRO A 175 6.33 -9.24 -4.39
CA PRO A 175 7.43 -8.27 -4.45
C PRO A 175 7.53 -7.45 -3.17
N VAL A 176 8.71 -6.87 -2.94
CA VAL A 176 8.88 -5.73 -2.03
C VAL A 176 8.31 -4.45 -2.68
N ASN A 177 8.59 -4.27 -3.97
CA ASN A 177 8.13 -3.13 -4.78
C ASN A 177 6.89 -3.54 -5.59
N LYS A 178 5.70 -3.31 -5.04
CA LYS A 178 4.42 -3.68 -5.65
C LYS A 178 4.15 -2.89 -6.94
N TYR A 179 4.68 -1.69 -7.13
CA TYR A 179 4.53 -0.91 -8.36
C TYR A 179 5.17 -1.56 -9.60
N SER A 180 6.08 -2.52 -9.43
CA SER A 180 6.81 -3.15 -10.55
C SER A 180 5.94 -4.15 -11.32
N VAL A 181 4.85 -3.69 -11.92
CA VAL A 181 3.88 -4.49 -12.66
C VAL A 181 4.33 -4.69 -14.11
N PHE A 182 4.14 -5.90 -14.65
CA PHE A 182 4.39 -6.17 -16.06
C PHE A 182 3.16 -5.88 -16.93
N PHE A 183 3.38 -5.14 -18.01
CA PHE A 183 2.40 -4.88 -19.07
C PHE A 183 2.86 -5.53 -20.38
N SER A 184 1.90 -5.82 -21.26
CA SER A 184 2.21 -6.26 -22.63
C SER A 184 2.83 -5.11 -23.43
N SER A 185 3.47 -5.41 -24.56
CA SER A 185 3.98 -4.39 -25.49
C SER A 185 2.89 -3.41 -25.95
N ASP A 186 1.66 -3.90 -26.06
CA ASP A 186 0.49 -3.13 -26.50
C ASP A 186 -0.18 -2.38 -25.34
N GLY A 187 0.46 -2.37 -24.17
CA GLY A 187 0.02 -1.65 -22.97
C GLY A 187 -0.66 -2.53 -21.92
N ASP A 188 -1.44 -1.87 -21.06
CA ASP A 188 -2.19 -2.50 -19.99
C ASP A 188 -3.41 -3.26 -20.54
N ASN A 189 -3.36 -4.59 -20.42
CA ASN A 189 -4.38 -5.51 -20.91
C ASN A 189 -5.04 -6.32 -19.77
N TYR A 190 -4.87 -5.90 -18.52
CA TYR A 190 -5.50 -6.59 -17.39
C TYR A 190 -7.02 -6.37 -17.34
N ASN A 191 -7.74 -7.34 -16.77
CA ASN A 191 -9.18 -7.23 -16.57
C ASN A 191 -9.51 -6.57 -15.22
N TYR A 192 -9.95 -5.31 -15.28
CA TYR A 192 -10.34 -4.51 -14.10
C TYR A 192 -11.85 -4.56 -13.78
N SER A 193 -12.62 -5.48 -14.40
CA SER A 193 -14.09 -5.54 -14.25
C SER A 193 -14.54 -5.58 -12.78
N THR A 194 -13.82 -6.29 -11.92
CA THR A 194 -14.11 -6.36 -10.48
C THR A 194 -13.99 -4.98 -9.82
N LEU A 195 -12.89 -4.25 -10.06
CA LEU A 195 -12.69 -2.90 -9.55
C LEU A 195 -13.75 -1.94 -10.07
N ILE A 196 -14.00 -1.96 -11.38
CA ILE A 196 -15.04 -1.14 -12.03
C ILE A 196 -16.40 -1.38 -11.37
N ASN A 197 -16.75 -2.64 -11.08
CA ASN A 197 -18.00 -2.96 -10.42
C ASN A 197 -18.06 -2.42 -9.00
N VAL A 198 -17.00 -2.56 -8.21
CA VAL A 198 -16.97 -2.02 -6.83
C VAL A 198 -17.09 -0.51 -6.81
N VAL A 199 -16.33 0.19 -7.66
CA VAL A 199 -16.33 1.65 -7.75
C VAL A 199 -17.74 2.19 -8.04
N LYS A 200 -18.55 1.51 -8.87
CA LYS A 200 -19.95 1.90 -9.13
C LYS A 200 -20.84 1.93 -7.87
N TYR A 201 -20.49 1.17 -6.83
CA TYR A 201 -21.25 1.13 -5.57
C TYR A 201 -20.66 2.04 -4.49
N ILE A 202 -19.51 2.67 -4.74
CA ILE A 202 -18.89 3.63 -3.82
C ILE A 202 -19.58 5.00 -4.01
N GLN A 203 -20.22 5.48 -2.96
CA GLN A 203 -20.91 6.76 -2.85
C GLN A 203 -20.04 7.85 -2.22
N SER A 204 -19.03 7.45 -1.43
CA SER A 204 -18.10 8.36 -0.74
C SER A 204 -16.71 7.73 -0.66
N PRO A 205 -15.62 8.52 -0.74
CA PRO A 205 -14.26 7.98 -0.57
C PRO A 205 -14.10 7.19 0.73
N HIS A 206 -14.74 7.65 1.81
CA HIS A 206 -14.66 7.03 3.13
C HIS A 206 -15.64 5.87 3.34
N GLN A 207 -16.37 5.46 2.31
CA GLN A 207 -17.27 4.31 2.39
C GLN A 207 -16.47 3.02 2.57
N ILE A 208 -16.79 2.30 3.64
CA ILE A 208 -16.18 1.00 3.93
C ILE A 208 -16.86 -0.06 3.07
N PHE A 209 -16.07 -0.97 2.54
CA PHE A 209 -16.54 -2.28 2.09
C PHE A 209 -15.61 -3.35 2.65
N ASN A 210 -16.02 -4.59 2.49
CA ASN A 210 -15.25 -5.73 2.93
C ASN A 210 -15.12 -6.77 1.83
N ILE A 211 -14.08 -7.57 1.96
CA ILE A 211 -13.79 -8.68 1.07
C ILE A 211 -13.64 -9.96 1.87
N SER A 212 -14.20 -11.03 1.32
CA SER A 212 -13.90 -12.41 1.72
C SER A 212 -13.52 -13.15 0.46
N THR A 213 -12.54 -14.04 0.61
CA THR A 213 -12.09 -14.88 -0.48
C THR A 213 -12.21 -16.32 -0.06
N TRP A 214 -12.84 -17.12 -0.90
CA TRP A 214 -12.99 -18.54 -0.67
C TRP A 214 -12.81 -19.29 -1.98
N LYS A 215 -12.66 -20.61 -1.88
CA LYS A 215 -12.44 -21.47 -3.05
C LYS A 215 -13.59 -22.44 -3.16
N TYR A 216 -14.13 -22.58 -4.36
CA TYR A 216 -15.14 -23.59 -4.67
C TYR A 216 -14.62 -24.54 -5.74
N LYS A 217 -15.10 -25.77 -5.68
CA LYS A 217 -14.80 -26.78 -6.69
C LYS A 217 -15.59 -26.44 -7.95
N ALA A 218 -14.90 -25.95 -8.97
CA ALA A 218 -15.51 -25.54 -10.24
C ALA A 218 -15.66 -26.72 -11.20
N LYS A 219 -14.71 -27.66 -11.18
CA LYS A 219 -14.70 -28.82 -12.07
C LYS A 219 -14.10 -30.05 -11.41
N GLU A 220 -14.59 -31.23 -11.78
CA GLU A 220 -13.91 -32.50 -11.56
C GLU A 220 -12.65 -32.61 -12.44
N HIS A 221 -11.73 -33.49 -12.04
CA HIS A 221 -10.61 -33.87 -12.89
C HIS A 221 -11.13 -34.73 -14.05
N ASP A 222 -10.94 -34.28 -15.29
CA ASP A 222 -11.40 -34.98 -16.49
C ASP A 222 -10.32 -35.90 -17.11
N GLY A 223 -9.10 -35.90 -16.56
CA GLY A 223 -7.97 -36.66 -17.07
C GLY A 223 -7.40 -36.17 -18.40
N VAL A 224 -7.96 -35.10 -18.97
CA VAL A 224 -7.51 -34.53 -20.26
C VAL A 224 -6.33 -33.58 -20.05
N LEU A 225 -6.30 -32.87 -18.93
CA LEU A 225 -5.26 -31.89 -18.64
C LEU A 225 -3.95 -32.54 -18.17
N SER A 226 -2.87 -32.26 -18.90
CA SER A 226 -1.51 -32.70 -18.52
C SER A 226 -1.06 -32.12 -17.17
N PRO A 227 -0.46 -32.92 -16.27
CA PRO A 227 0.13 -32.44 -15.01
C PRO A 227 1.18 -31.33 -15.17
N GLU A 228 1.87 -31.30 -16.32
CA GLU A 228 2.93 -30.32 -16.62
C GLU A 228 2.40 -28.96 -17.08
N ASN A 229 1.14 -28.87 -17.48
CA ASN A 229 0.53 -27.62 -17.90
C ASN A 229 0.32 -26.69 -16.70
N ILE A 230 0.25 -25.37 -16.96
CA ILE A 230 -0.16 -24.40 -15.94
C ILE A 230 -1.55 -24.77 -15.43
N CYS A 231 -1.74 -24.71 -14.11
CA CYS A 231 -3.01 -25.04 -13.49
C CYS A 231 -4.14 -24.10 -13.99
N PRO A 232 -5.27 -24.62 -14.47
CA PRO A 232 -6.36 -23.83 -15.03
C PRO A 232 -7.14 -23.04 -13.98
N CYS A 233 -6.86 -23.24 -12.70
CA CYS A 233 -7.52 -22.52 -11.60
C CYS A 233 -7.31 -21.00 -11.64
N GLY A 234 -6.30 -20.51 -12.38
CA GLY A 234 -5.95 -19.09 -12.48
C GLY A 234 -5.39 -18.46 -11.20
N ASP A 235 -5.35 -19.20 -10.08
CA ASP A 235 -4.94 -18.71 -8.77
C ASP A 235 -3.42 -18.67 -8.58
N SER A 236 -2.67 -19.37 -9.44
CA SER A 236 -1.21 -19.40 -9.43
C SER A 236 -0.66 -19.81 -10.80
N PHE A 237 0.59 -19.44 -11.07
CA PHE A 237 1.34 -19.91 -12.25
C PHE A 237 2.01 -21.29 -12.04
N LYS A 238 1.63 -22.01 -10.99
CA LYS A 238 2.16 -23.34 -10.72
C LYS A 238 1.67 -24.35 -11.76
N LYS A 239 2.48 -25.37 -12.00
CA LYS A 239 2.05 -26.55 -12.76
C LYS A 239 0.82 -27.16 -12.10
N TYR A 240 0.01 -27.82 -12.90
CA TYR A 240 -1.21 -28.46 -12.46
C TYR A 240 -0.94 -29.51 -11.38
N ALA A 241 0.14 -30.29 -11.56
CA ALA A 241 0.67 -31.24 -10.57
C ALA A 241 0.89 -30.61 -9.18
N ASP A 242 1.47 -29.41 -9.14
CA ASP A 242 1.86 -28.70 -7.92
C ASP A 242 0.72 -27.83 -7.34
N CYS A 243 -0.48 -27.88 -7.93
CA CYS A 243 -1.58 -26.98 -7.60
C CYS A 243 -2.89 -27.70 -7.26
N CYS A 244 -3.74 -27.96 -8.26
CA CYS A 244 -5.06 -28.54 -8.03
C CYS A 244 -5.10 -30.07 -8.23
N LEU A 245 -4.10 -30.69 -8.88
CA LEU A 245 -4.13 -32.12 -9.16
C LEU A 245 -4.18 -32.97 -7.88
N SER A 246 -3.48 -32.55 -6.84
CA SER A 246 -3.50 -33.21 -5.51
C SER A 246 -4.80 -33.02 -4.72
N ARG A 247 -5.69 -32.16 -5.20
CA ARG A 247 -7.02 -31.92 -4.61
C ARG A 247 -8.06 -32.80 -5.28
N ASN A 248 -9.27 -32.84 -4.75
CA ASN A 248 -10.37 -33.61 -5.33
C ASN A 248 -11.01 -32.96 -6.57
N GLY A 249 -10.43 -31.89 -7.15
CA GLY A 249 -10.91 -31.20 -8.34
C GLY A 249 -10.19 -29.88 -8.59
N ILE A 250 -10.65 -29.13 -9.59
CA ILE A 250 -10.14 -27.81 -9.93
C ILE A 250 -10.94 -26.75 -9.15
N TYR A 251 -10.23 -25.97 -8.33
CA TYR A 251 -10.83 -24.97 -7.45
C TYR A 251 -10.62 -23.56 -7.97
N TYR A 252 -11.70 -22.79 -8.10
CA TYR A 252 -11.63 -21.39 -8.51
C TYR A 252 -11.74 -20.49 -7.29
N LYS A 253 -11.02 -19.36 -7.32
CA LYS A 253 -11.10 -18.34 -6.27
C LYS A 253 -12.33 -17.47 -6.54
N GLN A 254 -13.22 -17.40 -5.54
CA GLN A 254 -14.33 -16.46 -5.50
C GLN A 254 -13.97 -15.30 -4.56
N ILE A 255 -14.43 -14.10 -4.92
CA ILE A 255 -14.32 -12.90 -4.10
C ILE A 255 -15.74 -12.41 -3.85
N ASP A 256 -16.15 -12.38 -2.58
CA ASP A 256 -17.41 -11.76 -2.17
C ASP A 256 -17.13 -10.41 -1.54
N ILE A 257 -17.94 -9.43 -1.93
CA ILE A 257 -17.79 -8.04 -1.54
C ILE A 257 -19.08 -7.60 -0.88
N TRP A 258 -18.98 -7.09 0.35
CA TRP A 258 -20.15 -6.59 1.08
C TRP A 258 -19.92 -5.17 1.59
N PHE A 259 -20.98 -4.38 1.45
CA PHE A 259 -21.07 -3.03 1.98
C PHE A 259 -21.91 -3.09 3.26
N PRO A 260 -21.37 -2.69 4.42
CA PRO A 260 -22.14 -2.62 5.65
C PRO A 260 -23.29 -1.60 5.50
N LEU A 261 -24.50 -1.98 5.91
CA LEU A 261 -25.69 -1.12 5.93
C LEU A 261 -25.72 -0.21 7.18
N PRO A 262 -26.42 0.96 7.12
CA PRO A 262 -27.31 1.37 6.03
C PRO A 262 -26.65 2.33 5.04
N LEU A 263 -27.06 2.21 3.77
CA LEU A 263 -26.76 3.09 2.64
C LEU A 263 -27.46 4.47 2.78
N ASP A 264 -27.57 5.01 3.98
CA ASP A 264 -28.16 6.33 4.24
C ASP A 264 -27.04 7.38 4.25
N ILE A 265 -26.48 7.62 3.08
CA ILE A 265 -25.82 8.89 2.77
C ILE A 265 -26.63 9.45 1.61
N GLU A 266 -27.48 10.45 1.88
CA GLU A 266 -28.15 11.18 0.81
C GLU A 266 -27.08 11.65 -0.20
N PRO A 267 -27.27 11.43 -1.50
CA PRO A 267 -26.37 11.95 -2.51
C PRO A 267 -26.32 13.48 -2.39
N ILE A 268 -25.09 14.03 -2.39
CA ILE A 268 -24.82 15.48 -2.46
C ILE A 268 -25.51 16.08 -3.69
#